data_AF-A0A7J7TM59-F1
#
_entry.id   AF-A0A7J7TM59-F1
#
_cell.length_a   1.000
_cell.length_b   1.000
_cell.length_c   1.000
_cell.angle_alpha   90.00
_cell.angle_beta   90.00
_cell.angle_gamma   90.00
#
_symmetry.space_group_name_H-M   'P 1'
#
loop_
_entity.id
_entity.type
_entity.pdbx_description
1 polymer ?
#
loop_
_entity_poly.entity_id
_entity_poly.type
_entity_poly.pdbx_seq_one_letter_code
_entity_poly.pdbx_strand_id
1 'polypeptide(L)'
;MLVKENPLLAEEAALSKCYKVMDLICEKCMKQRDMNEVLAMKMHYISCIFQKCINFLKDGENKLDTLIKSLLKGRPSDGFPIYQEKIIRESIRKFPYCEATLLQQLVRSIAPVEIGSDPTAFSVLTQAITGQVGFVDVEFCTTCGEKGASKRCSVCKMVIYCDQTCQKTHWFAHKKLCKHLKDIYEKQQLEAAKAKSEEEKNGKLDVNSNCVNEEQPEAETTVSQVDCNPKECVEGEREALQCDAGLEGSQDATAGPQVSEE
;
A
#
# COMPACT_ATOMS: atom_id res chain seq x y z
N MET A 1 14.55 -6.85 -8.25
CA MET A 1 14.86 -5.84 -7.22
C MET A 1 15.59 -4.68 -7.90
N LEU A 2 14.86 -3.59 -8.17
CA LEU A 2 15.10 -2.65 -9.27
C LEU A 2 16.54 -2.11 -9.45
N VAL A 3 17.30 -1.91 -8.37
CA VAL A 3 18.70 -1.44 -8.43
C VAL A 3 19.64 -2.50 -9.06
N LYS A 4 19.33 -3.80 -8.91
CA LYS A 4 20.08 -4.89 -9.56
C LYS A 4 19.69 -5.08 -11.03
N GLU A 5 18.48 -4.69 -11.40
CA GLU A 5 18.05 -4.61 -12.81
C GLU A 5 18.58 -3.34 -13.52
N ASN A 6 18.96 -2.29 -12.77
CA ASN A 6 19.36 -0.99 -13.32
C ASN A 6 20.67 -0.49 -12.65
N PRO A 7 21.86 -0.94 -13.12
CA PRO A 7 23.15 -0.60 -12.48
C PRO A 7 23.42 0.89 -12.31
N LEU A 8 22.90 1.74 -13.20
CA LEU A 8 22.97 3.22 -13.09
C LEU A 8 22.38 3.75 -11.77
N LEU A 9 21.42 3.04 -11.15
CA LEU A 9 20.85 3.42 -9.83
C LEU A 9 21.79 3.13 -8.66
N ALA A 10 22.95 2.50 -8.90
CA ALA A 10 24.02 2.32 -7.93
C ALA A 10 25.20 3.30 -8.15
N GLU A 11 25.15 4.17 -9.17
CA GLU A 11 26.20 5.16 -9.43
C GLU A 11 25.95 6.48 -8.68
N GLU A 12 26.96 6.97 -7.95
CA GLU A 12 26.88 8.24 -7.23
C GLU A 12 26.58 9.42 -8.17
N ALA A 13 27.20 9.44 -9.36
CA ALA A 13 27.04 10.51 -10.35
C ALA A 13 25.64 10.52 -10.99
N ALA A 14 25.02 9.35 -11.18
CA ALA A 14 23.66 9.25 -11.68
C ALA A 14 22.65 9.65 -10.59
N LEU A 15 22.76 9.10 -9.39
CA LEU A 15 21.92 9.49 -8.24
C LEU A 15 22.04 10.98 -7.92
N SER A 16 23.23 11.59 -8.07
CA SER A 16 23.43 13.04 -7.91
C SER A 16 22.71 13.89 -8.95
N LYS A 17 22.45 13.36 -10.16
CA LYS A 17 21.58 14.00 -11.15
C LYS A 17 20.11 13.83 -10.76
N CYS A 18 19.69 12.63 -10.38
CA CYS A 18 18.32 12.35 -9.91
C CYS A 18 17.95 13.23 -8.70
N TYR A 19 18.84 13.32 -7.71
CA TYR A 19 18.73 14.21 -6.55
C TYR A 19 18.42 15.67 -6.95
N LYS A 20 19.24 16.27 -7.83
CA LYS A 20 19.02 17.64 -8.33
C LYS A 20 17.68 17.81 -9.04
N VAL A 21 17.23 16.81 -9.78
CA VAL A 21 15.91 16.84 -10.45
C VAL A 21 14.77 16.81 -9.43
N MET A 22 14.87 16.02 -8.35
CA MET A 22 13.86 16.00 -7.28
C MET A 22 13.77 17.35 -6.56
N ASP A 23 14.91 17.97 -6.23
CA ASP A 23 14.95 19.29 -5.59
C ASP A 23 14.34 20.38 -6.50
N LEU A 24 14.65 20.39 -7.80
CA LEU A 24 14.08 21.33 -8.76
C LEU A 24 12.56 21.15 -8.95
N ILE A 25 12.05 19.92 -8.90
CA ILE A 25 10.59 19.68 -8.93
C ILE A 25 9.95 20.15 -7.61
N CYS A 26 10.57 19.87 -6.45
CA CYS A 26 10.10 20.36 -5.16
C CYS A 26 10.02 21.89 -5.13
N GLU A 27 11.06 22.58 -5.62
CA GLU A 27 11.10 24.03 -5.75
C GLU A 27 9.99 24.56 -6.67
N LYS A 28 9.82 23.95 -7.85
CA LYS A 28 8.76 24.33 -8.80
C LYS A 28 7.36 24.19 -8.19
N CYS A 29 7.11 23.09 -7.47
CA CYS A 29 5.82 22.84 -6.81
C CYS A 29 5.49 23.85 -5.71
N MET A 30 6.49 24.51 -5.11
CA MET A 30 6.31 25.52 -4.05
C MET A 30 6.40 26.97 -4.55
N LYS A 31 6.99 27.22 -5.73
CA LYS A 31 7.09 28.56 -6.34
C LYS A 31 6.01 28.87 -7.38
N GLN A 32 5.24 27.88 -7.84
CA GLN A 32 4.08 28.10 -8.70
C GLN A 32 2.91 28.76 -7.94
N ARG A 33 2.01 29.43 -8.66
CA ARG A 33 0.84 30.15 -8.09
C ARG A 33 0.03 29.27 -7.14
N ASP A 34 -0.29 28.07 -7.59
CA ASP A 34 -1.13 27.10 -6.88
C ASP A 34 -0.22 26.05 -6.25
N MET A 35 0.28 26.33 -5.04
CA MET A 35 1.30 25.52 -4.36
C MET A 35 0.86 24.06 -4.20
N ASN A 36 1.70 23.13 -4.65
CA ASN A 36 1.46 21.69 -4.50
C ASN A 36 2.37 21.11 -3.41
N GLU A 37 2.02 21.40 -2.15
CA GLU A 37 2.77 20.95 -0.98
C GLU A 37 2.94 19.42 -0.93
N VAL A 38 1.92 18.67 -1.35
CA VAL A 38 1.91 17.19 -1.36
C VAL A 38 2.97 16.65 -2.32
N LEU A 39 3.02 17.17 -3.54
CA LEU A 39 4.02 16.75 -4.53
C LEU A 39 5.42 17.24 -4.15
N ALA A 40 5.54 18.45 -3.58
CA ALA A 40 6.80 18.97 -3.07
C ALA A 40 7.37 18.08 -1.95
N MET A 41 6.56 17.74 -0.93
CA MET A 41 6.95 16.85 0.16
C MET A 41 7.34 15.46 -0.35
N LYS A 42 6.61 14.91 -1.33
CA LYS A 42 6.94 13.63 -1.97
C LYS A 42 8.30 13.67 -2.68
N MET A 43 8.58 14.73 -3.46
CA MET A 43 9.85 14.87 -4.18
C MET A 43 11.02 15.14 -3.22
N HIS A 44 10.83 15.97 -2.20
CA HIS A 44 11.79 16.17 -1.11
C HIS A 44 12.10 14.88 -0.34
N TYR A 45 11.10 14.04 -0.06
CA TYR A 45 11.33 12.75 0.58
C TYR A 45 12.18 11.82 -0.29
N ILE A 46 11.88 11.70 -1.59
CA ILE A 46 12.68 10.93 -2.56
C ILE A 46 14.10 11.51 -2.65
N SER A 47 14.23 12.85 -2.66
CA SER A 47 15.50 13.56 -2.63
C SER A 47 16.34 13.21 -1.39
N CYS A 48 15.73 13.21 -0.20
CA CYS A 48 16.39 12.79 1.03
C CYS A 48 16.89 11.33 0.96
N ILE A 49 16.11 10.42 0.37
CA ILE A 49 16.55 9.03 0.15
C ILE A 49 17.73 8.96 -0.83
N PHE A 50 17.71 9.71 -1.94
CA PHE A 50 18.88 9.80 -2.84
C PHE A 50 20.11 10.37 -2.14
N GLN A 51 19.99 11.42 -1.30
CA GLN A 51 21.10 11.91 -0.48
C GLN A 51 21.67 10.82 0.45
N LYS A 52 20.84 9.99 1.09
CA LYS A 52 21.32 8.86 1.90
C LYS A 52 22.04 7.82 1.04
N CYS A 53 21.53 7.48 -0.14
CA CYS A 53 22.17 6.54 -1.05
C CYS A 53 23.54 7.06 -1.54
N ILE A 54 23.63 8.32 -1.95
CA ILE A 54 24.87 9.01 -2.35
C ILE A 54 25.90 8.96 -1.23
N ASN A 55 25.51 9.31 0.01
CA ASN A 55 26.43 9.30 1.14
C ASN A 55 26.94 7.89 1.46
N PHE A 56 26.10 6.86 1.40
CA PHE A 56 26.54 5.48 1.58
C PHE A 56 27.48 5.01 0.46
N LEU A 57 27.28 5.44 -0.79
CA LEU A 57 28.14 5.07 -1.93
C LEU A 57 29.53 5.72 -1.85
N LYS A 58 29.62 6.99 -1.43
CA LYS A 58 30.88 7.72 -1.26
C LYS A 58 31.88 6.99 -0.36
N ASP A 59 31.37 6.29 0.65
CA ASP A 59 32.21 5.56 1.58
C ASP A 59 32.73 4.20 1.02
N GLY A 60 32.30 3.75 -0.17
CA GLY A 60 32.81 2.54 -0.86
C GLY A 60 31.78 1.43 -1.16
N GLU A 61 32.28 0.28 -1.63
CA GLU A 61 31.49 -0.82 -2.20
C GLU A 61 30.46 -1.47 -1.26
N ASN A 62 29.41 -2.06 -1.84
CA ASN A 62 28.38 -2.87 -1.17
C ASN A 62 27.55 -2.13 -0.09
N LYS A 63 27.61 -0.80 -0.06
CA LYS A 63 26.98 0.01 1.00
C LYS A 63 25.49 0.26 0.82
N LEU A 64 24.94 0.24 -0.39
CA LEU A 64 23.47 0.24 -0.59
C LEU A 64 22.80 -1.01 0.00
N ASP A 65 23.43 -2.17 -0.15
CA ASP A 65 22.99 -3.43 0.45
C ASP A 65 23.02 -3.34 2.01
N THR A 66 23.92 -2.52 2.56
CA THR A 66 24.04 -2.23 4.00
C THR A 66 22.99 -1.20 4.47
N LEU A 67 22.67 -0.20 3.66
CA LEU A 67 21.57 0.73 3.89
C LEU A 67 20.22 -0.01 3.91
N ILE A 68 19.95 -0.89 2.92
CA ILE A 68 18.76 -1.74 2.86
C ILE A 68 18.64 -2.62 4.12
N LYS A 69 19.73 -3.30 4.52
CA LYS A 69 19.78 -4.09 5.76
C LYS A 69 19.57 -3.23 7.02
N SER A 70 19.95 -1.96 7.00
CA SER A 70 19.76 -1.04 8.13
C SER A 70 18.30 -0.55 8.22
N LEU A 71 17.64 -0.28 7.09
CA LEU A 71 16.23 0.07 7.01
C LEU A 71 15.32 -1.09 7.44
N LEU A 72 15.63 -2.32 7.00
CA LEU A 72 14.89 -3.54 7.34
C LEU A 72 15.18 -4.10 8.75
N LYS A 73 16.05 -3.46 9.54
CA LYS A 73 16.45 -3.95 10.86
C LYS A 73 15.49 -3.48 11.96
N GLY A 74 14.53 -4.32 12.27
CA GLY A 74 13.65 -4.15 13.44
C GLY A 74 14.36 -4.18 14.80
N ARG A 75 13.75 -3.56 15.81
CA ARG A 75 14.14 -3.69 17.23
C ARG A 75 13.81 -5.09 17.78
N PRO A 76 14.54 -5.61 18.78
CA PRO A 76 14.42 -7.02 19.18
C PRO A 76 13.08 -7.43 19.82
N SER A 77 12.29 -6.48 20.33
CA SER A 77 11.01 -6.74 21.01
C SER A 77 9.89 -7.17 20.07
N ASP A 78 9.75 -6.46 18.95
CA ASP A 78 8.56 -6.50 18.08
C ASP A 78 8.87 -6.39 16.58
N GLY A 79 10.11 -6.03 16.21
CA GLY A 79 10.52 -5.81 14.82
C GLY A 79 10.34 -4.39 14.29
N PHE A 80 9.97 -3.40 15.11
CA PHE A 80 9.80 -2.02 14.64
C PHE A 80 11.10 -1.41 14.07
N PRO A 81 11.10 -0.87 12.84
CA PRO A 81 12.30 -0.40 12.15
C PRO A 81 12.73 1.01 12.60
N ILE A 82 13.31 1.11 13.80
CA ILE A 82 13.76 2.38 14.43
C ILE A 82 14.58 3.27 13.47
N TYR A 83 15.44 2.68 12.63
CA TYR A 83 16.30 3.45 11.72
C TYR A 83 15.51 4.10 10.56
N GLN A 84 14.51 3.39 10.02
CA GLN A 84 13.60 3.91 8.99
C GLN A 84 12.75 5.06 9.55
N GLU A 85 12.14 4.87 10.72
CA GLU A 85 11.36 5.90 11.42
C GLU A 85 12.19 7.17 11.68
N LYS A 86 13.46 7.01 12.10
CA LYS A 86 14.39 8.14 12.28
C LYS A 86 14.71 8.86 10.96
N ILE A 87 14.91 8.14 9.86
CA ILE A 87 15.14 8.75 8.53
C ILE A 87 13.90 9.52 8.05
N ILE A 88 12.70 8.99 8.25
CA ILE A 88 11.47 9.68 7.86
C ILE A 88 11.30 10.97 8.69
N ARG A 89 11.48 10.89 10.02
CA ARG A 89 11.47 12.07 10.91
C ARG A 89 12.60 13.07 10.64
N GLU A 90 13.75 12.64 10.13
CA GLU A 90 14.83 13.53 9.66
C GLU A 90 14.40 14.24 8.37
N SER A 91 13.84 13.49 7.41
CA SER A 91 13.45 13.98 6.09
C SER A 91 12.35 15.03 6.19
N ILE A 92 11.30 14.78 6.97
CA ILE A 92 10.20 15.74 7.20
C ILE A 92 10.75 17.07 7.77
N ARG A 93 11.60 17.02 8.82
CA ARG A 93 12.19 18.22 9.42
C ARG A 93 13.12 18.99 8.47
N LYS A 94 13.67 18.31 7.45
CA LYS A 94 14.53 18.91 6.43
C LYS A 94 13.76 19.59 5.28
N PHE A 95 12.43 19.54 5.26
CA PHE A 95 11.66 20.20 4.20
C PHE A 95 11.93 21.71 4.21
N PRO A 96 12.42 22.32 3.12
CA PRO A 96 12.98 23.68 3.17
C PRO A 96 11.95 24.81 3.28
N TYR A 97 10.65 24.49 3.26
CA TYR A 97 9.55 25.45 3.35
C TYR A 97 8.86 25.33 4.70
N CYS A 98 9.34 26.09 5.70
CA CYS A 98 8.86 26.02 7.09
C CYS A 98 7.38 26.40 7.27
N GLU A 99 6.88 27.32 6.44
CA GLU A 99 5.49 27.81 6.46
C GLU A 99 4.50 26.90 5.73
N ALA A 100 4.96 25.80 5.13
CA ALA A 100 4.11 24.83 4.45
C ALA A 100 3.12 24.19 5.43
N THR A 101 1.83 24.28 5.13
CA THR A 101 0.74 23.81 5.99
C THR A 101 0.81 22.31 6.27
N LEU A 102 1.21 21.52 5.27
CA LEU A 102 1.48 20.10 5.35
C LEU A 102 2.64 19.79 6.31
N LEU A 103 3.76 20.52 6.21
CA LEU A 103 4.89 20.33 7.13
C LEU A 103 4.46 20.59 8.58
N GLN A 104 3.71 21.66 8.81
CA GLN A 104 3.18 22.02 10.12
C GLN A 104 2.25 20.92 10.69
N GLN A 105 1.40 20.33 9.86
CA GLN A 105 0.55 19.18 10.24
C GLN A 105 1.38 17.94 10.57
N LEU A 106 2.31 17.54 9.69
CA LEU A 106 3.19 16.39 9.90
C LEU A 106 4.00 16.52 11.21
N VAL A 107 4.62 17.68 11.43
CA VAL A 107 5.43 17.93 12.63
C VAL A 107 4.57 17.88 13.89
N ARG A 108 3.40 18.53 13.91
CA ARG A 108 2.48 18.49 15.08
C ARG A 108 2.00 17.08 15.41
N SER A 109 1.73 16.25 14.40
CA SER A 109 1.28 14.88 14.58
C SER A 109 2.37 13.90 15.03
N ILE A 110 3.65 14.18 14.74
CA ILE A 110 4.75 13.21 14.92
C ILE A 110 5.72 13.62 16.04
N ALA A 111 5.91 14.93 16.28
CA ALA A 111 6.87 15.43 17.28
C ALA A 111 6.62 14.97 18.73
N PRO A 112 5.38 14.91 19.25
CA PRO A 112 5.13 14.45 20.63
C PRO A 112 5.11 12.91 20.77
N VAL A 113 5.15 12.16 19.67
CA VAL A 113 4.98 10.69 19.65
C VAL A 113 6.33 10.01 19.81
N GLU A 114 6.46 9.05 20.73
CA GLU A 114 7.69 8.28 20.90
C GLU A 114 8.03 7.40 19.66
N ILE A 115 9.29 7.01 19.53
CA ILE A 115 9.77 6.28 18.34
C ILE A 115 9.32 4.82 18.39
N GLY A 116 8.36 4.48 17.52
CA GLY A 116 7.72 3.17 17.48
C GLY A 116 6.59 3.00 18.49
N SER A 117 5.94 4.11 18.82
CA SER A 117 4.54 4.20 19.24
C SER A 117 3.74 4.82 18.07
N ASP A 118 2.42 4.63 18.05
CA ASP A 118 1.56 5.20 17.00
C ASP A 118 1.08 6.62 17.33
N PRO A 119 0.81 7.46 16.32
CA PRO A 119 1.00 7.19 14.90
C PRO A 119 2.47 7.32 14.44
N THR A 120 2.97 6.33 13.70
CA THR A 120 4.35 6.36 13.15
C THR A 120 4.55 7.49 12.13
N ALA A 121 5.79 7.96 11.96
CA ALA A 121 6.09 8.94 10.92
C ALA A 121 5.84 8.39 9.51
N PHE A 122 5.97 7.07 9.31
CA PHE A 122 5.62 6.42 8.04
C PHE A 122 4.12 6.48 7.74
N SER A 123 3.25 6.15 8.70
CA SER A 123 1.79 6.14 8.50
C SER A 123 1.26 7.56 8.28
N VAL A 124 1.69 8.54 9.09
CA VAL A 124 1.30 9.95 8.93
C VAL A 124 1.76 10.52 7.58
N LEU A 125 3.03 10.29 7.18
CA LEU A 125 3.54 10.77 5.89
C LEU A 125 2.83 10.09 4.71
N THR A 126 2.53 8.80 4.82
CA THR A 126 1.79 8.06 3.78
C THR A 126 0.38 8.64 3.63
N GLN A 127 -0.37 8.75 4.74
CA GLN A 127 -1.73 9.30 4.74
C GLN A 127 -1.79 10.70 4.14
N ALA A 128 -0.80 11.56 4.44
CA ALA A 128 -0.77 12.92 3.91
C ALA A 128 -0.33 13.02 2.43
N ILE A 129 0.39 12.00 1.89
CA ILE A 129 0.80 11.96 0.48
C ILE A 129 -0.21 11.21 -0.41
N THR A 130 -0.87 10.17 0.10
CA THR A 130 -1.87 9.38 -0.65
C THR A 130 -3.31 9.80 -0.40
N GLY A 131 -3.54 10.66 0.59
CA GLY A 131 -4.87 11.02 1.07
C GLY A 131 -5.62 9.84 1.69
N GLN A 132 -6.94 10.01 1.83
CA GLN A 132 -7.85 8.92 2.16
C GLN A 132 -8.07 8.02 0.94
N VAL A 133 -7.10 7.14 0.66
CA VAL A 133 -7.37 5.96 -0.17
C VAL A 133 -8.42 5.11 0.55
N GLY A 134 -9.59 4.95 -0.05
CA GLY A 134 -10.64 4.05 0.44
C GLY A 134 -10.14 2.62 0.57
N PHE A 135 -10.84 1.80 1.35
CA PHE A 135 -10.43 0.44 1.71
C PHE A 135 -10.20 -0.47 0.49
N VAL A 136 -8.94 -0.54 0.05
CA VAL A 136 -8.44 -1.54 -0.90
C VAL A 136 -7.60 -2.53 -0.10
N ASP A 137 -8.07 -3.77 0.03
CA ASP A 137 -7.37 -4.86 0.72
C ASP A 137 -6.15 -5.34 -0.08
N VAL A 138 -5.15 -4.46 -0.16
CA VAL A 138 -3.93 -4.65 -0.93
C VAL A 138 -2.78 -4.87 0.03
N GLU A 139 -2.37 -6.14 0.13
CA GLU A 139 -1.22 -6.54 0.92
C GLU A 139 0.10 -5.92 0.38
N PHE A 140 0.92 -5.42 1.31
CA PHE A 140 2.19 -4.76 1.02
C PHE A 140 3.37 -5.66 1.41
N CYS A 141 4.37 -5.77 0.54
CA CYS A 141 5.53 -6.61 0.83
C CYS A 141 6.35 -6.05 2.00
N THR A 142 6.60 -6.88 3.02
CA THR A 142 7.42 -6.57 4.20
C THR A 142 8.93 -6.47 3.88
N THR A 143 9.31 -5.97 2.70
CA THR A 143 10.71 -5.82 2.24
C THR A 143 10.89 -4.67 1.24
N CYS A 144 10.09 -4.61 0.19
CA CYS A 144 10.14 -3.53 -0.81
C CYS A 144 9.01 -2.49 -0.64
N GLY A 145 7.96 -2.79 0.13
CA GLY A 145 6.78 -1.91 0.23
C GLY A 145 5.91 -1.90 -1.03
N GLU A 146 6.15 -2.79 -2.00
CA GLU A 146 5.32 -2.94 -3.19
C GLU A 146 3.95 -3.55 -2.84
N LYS A 147 2.93 -3.11 -3.58
CA LYS A 147 1.54 -3.59 -3.51
C LYS A 147 1.38 -4.95 -4.18
N GLY A 148 0.41 -5.74 -3.72
CA GLY A 148 0.09 -7.05 -4.32
C GLY A 148 0.98 -8.20 -3.84
N ALA A 149 1.55 -8.06 -2.64
CA ALA A 149 2.31 -9.14 -2.02
C ALA A 149 1.37 -10.32 -1.70
N SER A 150 1.75 -11.53 -2.12
CA SER A 150 0.86 -12.71 -2.08
C SER A 150 1.45 -13.91 -1.33
N LYS A 151 2.76 -13.90 -1.03
CA LYS A 151 3.46 -15.06 -0.47
C LYS A 151 3.76 -14.84 1.00
N ARG A 152 2.90 -15.35 1.87
CA ARG A 152 3.11 -15.35 3.33
C ARG A 152 4.25 -16.30 3.72
N CYS A 153 4.99 -15.97 4.78
CA CYS A 153 6.05 -16.84 5.30
C CYS A 153 5.45 -18.18 5.77
N SER A 154 5.93 -19.30 5.20
CA SER A 154 5.39 -20.65 5.45
C SER A 154 5.44 -21.09 6.92
N VAL A 155 6.40 -20.56 7.70
CA VAL A 155 6.59 -20.93 9.12
C VAL A 155 5.66 -20.16 10.05
N CYS A 156 5.60 -18.83 9.92
CA CYS A 156 4.89 -17.97 10.88
C CYS A 156 3.56 -17.40 10.37
N LYS A 157 3.33 -17.42 9.05
CA LYS A 157 2.17 -16.86 8.32
C LYS A 157 1.94 -15.34 8.48
N MET A 158 2.47 -14.68 9.50
CA MET A 158 2.25 -13.24 9.78
C MET A 158 2.85 -12.24 8.76
N VAL A 159 3.99 -12.53 8.13
CA VAL A 159 4.66 -11.60 7.20
C VAL A 159 4.47 -12.04 5.75
N ILE A 160 4.43 -11.07 4.82
CA ILE A 160 4.10 -11.32 3.40
C ILE A 160 5.09 -10.67 2.44
N TYR A 161 5.33 -11.34 1.31
CA TYR A 161 6.34 -10.97 0.32
C TYR A 161 5.79 -11.06 -1.11
N CYS A 162 6.36 -10.30 -2.06
CA CYS A 162 6.15 -10.52 -3.49
C CYS A 162 6.71 -11.89 -3.93
N ASP A 163 7.92 -12.21 -3.46
CA ASP A 163 8.71 -13.33 -3.96
C ASP A 163 9.75 -13.87 -2.97
N GLN A 164 10.49 -14.89 -3.41
CA GLN A 164 11.56 -15.53 -2.65
C GLN A 164 12.78 -14.60 -2.45
N THR A 165 13.03 -13.65 -3.35
CA THR A 165 14.10 -12.64 -3.24
C THR A 165 13.83 -11.70 -2.06
N CYS A 166 12.61 -11.15 -1.96
CA CYS A 166 12.22 -10.30 -0.83
C CYS A 166 12.35 -11.05 0.51
N GLN A 167 11.85 -12.29 0.60
CA GLN A 167 12.02 -13.11 1.81
C GLN A 167 13.50 -13.31 2.16
N LYS A 168 14.36 -13.66 1.19
CA LYS A 168 15.82 -13.83 1.40
C LYS A 168 16.48 -12.54 1.88
N THR A 169 16.12 -11.40 1.30
CA THR A 169 16.64 -10.07 1.68
C THR A 169 16.26 -9.68 3.11
N HIS A 170 15.03 -9.96 3.56
CA HIS A 170 14.59 -9.65 4.94
C HIS A 170 14.98 -10.75 5.97
N TRP A 171 15.36 -11.95 5.54
CA TRP A 171 15.58 -13.11 6.42
C TRP A 171 16.53 -12.86 7.60
N PHE A 172 17.57 -12.03 7.43
CA PHE A 172 18.54 -11.72 8.50
C PHE A 172 17.91 -11.10 9.75
N ALA A 173 16.83 -10.32 9.60
CA ALA A 173 16.04 -9.76 10.69
C ALA A 173 14.85 -10.67 11.02
N HIS A 174 14.02 -11.03 10.02
CA HIS A 174 12.79 -11.80 10.23
C HIS A 174 13.03 -13.11 10.99
N LYS A 175 14.12 -13.85 10.72
CA LYS A 175 14.41 -15.14 11.38
C LYS A 175 14.45 -15.09 12.92
N LYS A 176 14.75 -13.92 13.49
CA LYS A 176 14.81 -13.71 14.95
C LYS A 176 13.43 -13.65 15.59
N LEU A 177 12.44 -13.16 14.84
CA LEU A 177 11.05 -12.96 15.28
C LEU A 177 10.10 -14.03 14.72
N CYS A 178 10.51 -14.75 13.68
CA CYS A 178 9.70 -15.75 12.98
C CYS A 178 9.04 -16.78 13.91
N LYS A 179 9.76 -17.27 14.95
CA LYS A 179 9.15 -18.16 15.95
C LYS A 179 8.07 -17.44 16.77
N HIS A 180 8.40 -16.30 17.38
CA HIS A 180 7.45 -15.53 18.18
C HIS A 180 6.19 -15.12 17.39
N LEU A 181 6.35 -14.75 16.12
CA LEU A 181 5.25 -14.46 15.20
C LEU A 181 4.38 -15.70 14.90
N LYS A 182 4.96 -16.91 14.86
CA LYS A 182 4.21 -18.16 14.76
C LYS A 182 3.39 -18.41 16.03
N ASP A 183 4.01 -18.22 17.19
CA ASP A 183 3.38 -18.40 18.50
C ASP A 183 2.17 -17.43 18.67
N ILE A 184 2.31 -16.18 18.18
CA ILE A 184 1.22 -15.19 18.10
C ILE A 184 0.11 -15.65 17.14
N TYR A 185 0.46 -16.09 15.92
CA TYR A 185 -0.51 -16.55 14.93
C TYR A 185 -1.33 -17.74 15.44
N GLU A 186 -0.68 -18.73 16.06
CA GLU A 186 -1.36 -19.90 16.61
C GLU A 186 -2.28 -19.53 17.78
N LYS A 187 -1.90 -18.56 18.62
CA LYS A 187 -2.80 -17.99 19.64
C LYS A 187 -4.02 -17.31 18.99
N GLN A 188 -3.82 -16.44 18.00
CA GLN A 188 -4.91 -15.74 17.31
C GLN A 188 -5.90 -16.71 16.64
N GLN A 189 -5.41 -17.77 16.01
CA GLN A 189 -6.25 -18.81 15.43
C GLN A 189 -7.08 -19.57 16.48
N LEU A 190 -6.52 -19.83 17.67
CA LEU A 190 -7.25 -20.46 18.78
C LEU A 190 -8.31 -19.54 19.39
N GLU A 191 -8.02 -18.24 19.50
CA GLU A 191 -8.97 -17.24 20.02
C GLU A 191 -10.13 -17.03 19.03
N ALA A 192 -9.84 -16.92 17.73
CA ALA A 192 -10.86 -16.84 16.69
C ALA A 192 -11.73 -18.12 16.57
N ALA A 193 -11.16 -19.30 16.83
CA ALA A 193 -11.91 -20.56 16.87
C ALA A 193 -12.86 -20.64 18.09
N LYS A 194 -12.41 -20.14 19.26
CA LYS A 194 -13.26 -20.08 20.45
C LYS A 194 -14.47 -19.16 20.26
N ALA A 195 -14.24 -17.93 19.78
CA ALA A 195 -15.29 -16.94 19.53
C ALA A 195 -16.42 -17.52 18.64
N LYS A 196 -16.06 -18.12 17.50
CA LYS A 196 -17.02 -18.80 16.61
C LYS A 196 -17.78 -19.92 17.31
N SER A 197 -17.11 -20.73 18.13
CA SER A 197 -17.75 -21.79 18.90
C SER A 197 -18.64 -21.30 20.05
N GLU A 198 -18.61 -20.01 20.39
CA GLU A 198 -19.46 -19.36 21.39
C GLU A 198 -20.65 -18.68 20.69
N GLU A 199 -20.40 -18.02 19.55
CA GLU A 199 -21.43 -17.53 18.61
C GLU A 199 -22.38 -18.66 18.16
N GLU A 200 -21.84 -19.81 17.71
CA GLU A 200 -22.61 -20.99 17.28
C GLU A 200 -23.44 -21.64 18.41
N LYS A 201 -23.04 -21.46 19.68
CA LYS A 201 -23.80 -21.97 20.84
C LYS A 201 -24.94 -21.03 21.21
N ASN A 202 -24.67 -19.73 21.25
CA ASN A 202 -25.68 -18.73 21.61
C ASN A 202 -26.79 -18.65 20.55
N GLY A 203 -26.43 -18.61 19.26
CA GLY A 203 -27.39 -18.57 18.15
C GLY A 203 -28.27 -19.83 18.00
N LYS A 204 -28.06 -20.86 18.83
CA LYS A 204 -28.89 -22.08 18.86
C LYS A 204 -29.96 -22.08 19.95
N LEU A 205 -29.97 -21.09 20.84
CA LEU A 205 -30.99 -20.97 21.91
C LEU A 205 -32.25 -20.22 21.44
N ASP A 206 -32.11 -19.23 20.56
CA ASP A 206 -33.22 -18.33 20.15
C ASP A 206 -34.28 -18.97 19.24
N VAL A 207 -34.06 -20.20 18.76
CA VAL A 207 -34.98 -20.89 17.81
C VAL A 207 -36.15 -21.59 18.53
N ASN A 208 -36.05 -21.87 19.84
CA ASN A 208 -37.00 -22.74 20.56
C ASN A 208 -38.03 -21.98 21.43
N SER A 209 -38.47 -20.79 21.00
CA SER A 209 -39.54 -20.05 21.69
C SER A 209 -40.49 -19.32 20.74
N ASN A 210 -41.22 -20.07 19.91
CA ASN A 210 -42.64 -19.78 19.64
C ASN A 210 -43.31 -20.98 18.96
N CYS A 211 -44.25 -21.61 19.67
CA CYS A 211 -45.09 -22.68 19.14
C CYS A 211 -46.50 -22.57 19.73
N VAL A 212 -47.46 -22.20 18.87
CA VAL A 212 -48.92 -22.38 19.03
C VAL A 212 -49.58 -21.60 20.18
N ASN A 213 -50.46 -20.66 19.81
CA ASN A 213 -51.89 -20.84 20.04
C ASN A 213 -52.66 -20.09 18.94
N GLU A 214 -53.50 -20.83 18.22
CA GLU A 214 -54.56 -20.26 17.39
C GLU A 214 -55.77 -19.97 18.28
N GLU A 215 -56.43 -18.83 18.09
CA GLU A 215 -57.84 -18.69 18.46
C GLU A 215 -58.51 -17.63 17.58
N GLN A 216 -59.56 -18.04 16.88
CA GLN A 216 -60.44 -17.19 16.07
C GLN A 216 -61.88 -17.55 16.48
N PRO A 217 -62.81 -16.58 16.54
CA PRO A 217 -63.76 -16.47 15.42
C PRO A 217 -64.26 -15.04 15.10
N GLU A 218 -64.84 -14.91 13.89
CA GLU A 218 -66.09 -14.18 13.48
C GLU A 218 -66.51 -12.85 14.14
N ALA A 219 -67.15 -11.86 13.49
CA ALA A 219 -67.42 -11.45 12.10
C ALA A 219 -67.88 -9.95 12.16
N GLU A 220 -68.01 -9.10 11.13
CA GLU A 220 -68.72 -9.20 9.83
C GLU A 220 -68.32 -8.05 8.86
N THR A 221 -68.58 -8.25 7.55
CA THR A 221 -69.09 -7.27 6.53
C THR A 221 -68.50 -5.83 6.48
N THR A 222 -67.82 -5.39 5.40
CA THR A 222 -68.52 -4.86 4.21
C THR A 222 -67.68 -4.85 2.91
N VAL A 223 -68.29 -5.42 1.87
CA VAL A 223 -68.09 -5.33 0.39
C VAL A 223 -67.19 -4.23 -0.20
N SER A 224 -66.22 -4.63 -1.04
CA SER A 224 -66.05 -4.15 -2.44
C SER A 224 -65.15 -5.09 -3.25
N GLN A 225 -65.21 -5.04 -4.58
CA GLN A 225 -64.86 -6.15 -5.48
C GLN A 225 -63.59 -5.91 -6.35
N VAL A 226 -62.80 -6.99 -6.59
CA VAL A 226 -62.47 -7.63 -7.91
C VAL A 226 -61.80 -6.76 -9.00
N ASP A 227 -60.77 -7.16 -9.78
CA ASP A 227 -60.10 -8.47 -10.00
C ASP A 227 -58.58 -8.34 -10.29
N CYS A 228 -57.89 -9.48 -10.52
CA CYS A 228 -56.48 -9.56 -10.96
C CYS A 228 -56.31 -10.00 -12.42
N ASN A 229 -55.35 -9.40 -13.16
CA ASN A 229 -54.28 -10.13 -13.89
C ASN A 229 -53.31 -9.21 -14.68
N PRO A 230 -52.10 -9.68 -15.06
CA PRO A 230 -51.06 -8.87 -15.72
C PRO A 230 -50.92 -9.10 -17.24
N LYS A 231 -50.37 -8.11 -17.97
CA LYS A 231 -49.51 -8.30 -19.18
C LYS A 231 -48.85 -7.02 -19.74
N GLU A 232 -47.67 -7.23 -20.33
CA GLU A 232 -47.06 -6.55 -21.51
C GLU A 232 -46.89 -5.01 -21.57
N CYS A 233 -45.63 -4.55 -21.43
CA CYS A 233 -44.83 -3.69 -22.36
C CYS A 233 -43.38 -3.55 -21.78
N VAL A 234 -42.23 -3.60 -22.46
CA VAL A 234 -41.78 -3.14 -23.80
C VAL A 234 -41.60 -1.60 -23.78
N GLU A 235 -40.43 -0.96 -23.94
CA GLU A 235 -39.16 -1.29 -24.65
C GLU A 235 -37.86 -0.88 -23.90
N GLY A 236 -36.70 -1.34 -24.42
CA GLY A 236 -35.42 -0.59 -24.46
C GLY A 236 -34.53 -0.49 -23.20
N GLU A 237 -33.20 -0.57 -23.26
CA GLU A 237 -32.26 -1.08 -24.28
C GLU A 237 -31.08 -1.77 -23.56
N ARG A 238 -30.27 -2.56 -24.28
CA ARG A 238 -29.01 -3.12 -23.77
C ARG A 238 -27.87 -2.79 -24.74
N GLU A 239 -26.81 -2.17 -24.24
CA GLU A 239 -25.50 -2.26 -24.86
C GLU A 239 -24.55 -3.09 -23.99
N ALA A 240 -24.02 -4.16 -24.58
CA ALA A 240 -22.92 -4.93 -24.03
C ALA A 240 -21.85 -5.02 -25.12
N LEU A 241 -20.71 -4.35 -24.92
CA LEU A 241 -19.60 -4.38 -25.87
C LEU A 241 -18.73 -5.60 -25.61
N GLN A 242 -18.74 -6.53 -26.58
CA GLN A 242 -17.92 -7.74 -26.61
C GLN A 242 -16.77 -7.57 -27.63
N CYS A 243 -15.78 -8.46 -27.58
CA CYS A 243 -14.46 -8.24 -28.17
C CYS A 243 -14.05 -9.19 -29.32
N ASP A 244 -13.16 -8.63 -30.16
CA ASP A 244 -12.02 -9.26 -30.87
C ASP A 244 -12.18 -9.88 -32.30
N ALA A 245 -11.05 -9.83 -33.04
CA ALA A 245 -10.75 -10.27 -34.42
C ALA A 245 -11.61 -9.67 -35.58
N GLY A 246 -11.11 -9.31 -36.78
CA GLY A 246 -9.79 -9.32 -37.46
C GLY A 246 -9.97 -8.73 -38.90
N LEU A 247 -9.05 -8.76 -39.88
CA LEU A 247 -7.62 -9.09 -39.98
C LEU A 247 -7.09 -8.68 -41.41
N GLU A 248 -5.77 -8.47 -41.59
CA GLU A 248 -5.02 -8.26 -42.88
C GLU A 248 -5.38 -7.01 -43.74
N GLY A 249 -4.51 -6.46 -44.61
CA GLY A 249 -3.08 -6.70 -44.94
C GLY A 249 -2.57 -5.82 -46.12
N SER A 250 -1.29 -5.97 -46.53
CA SER A 250 -0.58 -5.32 -47.69
C SER A 250 0.05 -3.92 -47.40
N GLN A 251 1.39 -3.74 -47.47
CA GLN A 251 2.27 -3.41 -48.64
C GLN A 251 2.12 -1.97 -49.15
N ASP A 252 3.16 -1.18 -49.48
CA ASP A 252 4.63 -1.35 -49.46
C ASP A 252 5.30 0.05 -49.23
N ALA A 253 6.58 0.43 -49.39
CA ALA A 253 7.79 -0.14 -50.01
C ALA A 253 9.09 0.43 -49.37
N THR A 254 10.25 0.38 -50.04
CA THR A 254 11.57 0.90 -49.57
C THR A 254 12.36 1.66 -50.65
N ALA A 255 13.02 2.77 -50.30
CA ALA A 255 14.06 3.42 -51.14
C ALA A 255 15.08 4.22 -50.29
N GLY A 256 16.34 4.27 -50.74
CA GLY A 256 17.42 5.11 -50.17
C GLY A 256 17.50 6.52 -50.79
N PRO A 257 18.63 7.25 -50.70
CA PRO A 257 19.99 6.72 -50.91
C PRO A 257 21.05 7.14 -49.87
N GLN A 258 22.28 6.68 -50.09
CA GLN A 258 23.51 7.12 -49.40
C GLN A 258 24.02 8.47 -49.92
N VAL A 259 24.82 9.15 -49.11
CA VAL A 259 25.84 10.15 -49.55
C VAL A 259 27.13 9.85 -48.77
N SER A 260 28.30 10.07 -49.37
CA SER A 260 29.64 9.78 -48.82
C SER A 260 30.50 11.04 -48.67
N GLU A 261 31.58 10.93 -47.86
CA GLU A 261 32.82 11.74 -47.84
C GLU A 261 32.65 13.28 -47.68
N GLU A 262 33.16 13.93 -46.63
CA GLU A 262 34.54 13.92 -46.12
C GLU A 262 34.68 13.67 -44.59
#